data_AF-A0A7W1K1Y5-F1
#
_entry.id   AF-A0A7W1K1Y5-F1
#
_cell.length_a   1.000
_cell.length_b   1.000
_cell.length_c   1.000
_cell.angle_alpha   90.00
_cell.angle_beta   90.00
_cell.angle_gamma   90.00
#
_symmetry.space_group_name_H-M   'P 1'
#
loop_
_entity.id
_entity.type
_entity.pdbx_description
1 polymer ?
#
loop_
_entity_poly.entity_id
_entity_poly.type
_entity_poly.pdbx_seq_one_letter_code
_entity_poly.pdbx_strand_id
1 'polypeptide(L)' 'MQGSGVYRTESGMIFRVNEDLDGHLTVGILKDATWVDARVGVAGLRVAPTTVRLTAKQILRLPR' A
#
# COMPACT_ATOMS: atom_id res chain seq x y z
N MET A 1 10.60 6.54 12.72
CA MET A 1 10.70 7.17 11.38
C MET A 1 9.32 7.08 10.77
N GLN A 2 8.70 8.17 10.30
CA GLN A 2 7.46 8.02 9.52
C GLN A 2 7.81 7.44 8.14
N GLY A 3 7.32 6.24 7.87
CA GLY A 3 7.53 5.55 6.61
C GLY A 3 6.20 5.33 5.89
N SER A 4 6.03 5.93 4.72
CA SER A 4 4.89 5.62 3.83
C SER A 4 5.37 5.04 2.52
N GLY A 5 4.74 3.95 2.07
CA GLY A 5 5.03 3.29 0.80
C GLY A 5 3.75 2.89 0.09
N VAL A 6 3.70 3.08 -1.23
CA VAL A 6 2.64 2.55 -2.08
C VAL A 6 3.23 1.46 -2.95
N TYR A 7 2.51 0.36 -3.10
CA TYR A 7 2.97 -0.85 -3.75
C TYR A 7 1.91 -1.36 -4.70
N ARG A 8 2.36 -2.07 -5.73
CA ARG A 8 1.50 -2.77 -6.68
C ARG A 8 1.90 -4.24 -6.75
N THR A 9 0.94 -5.14 -6.56
CA THR A 9 1.14 -6.57 -6.77
C THR A 9 1.09 -6.91 -8.26
N GLU A 10 1.54 -8.12 -8.60
CA GLU A 10 1.43 -8.66 -9.96
C GLU A 10 -0.03 -8.74 -10.46
N SER A 11 -0.97 -9.08 -9.56
CA SER A 11 -2.40 -9.07 -9.86
C SER A 11 -2.99 -7.67 -10.10
N GLY A 12 -2.17 -6.62 -9.98
CA GLY A 12 -2.57 -5.23 -10.20
C GLY A 12 -3.19 -4.55 -8.98
N MET A 13 -3.33 -5.25 -7.85
CA MET A 13 -3.80 -4.68 -6.59
C MET A 13 -2.81 -3.62 -6.11
N ILE A 14 -3.33 -2.48 -5.68
CA ILE A 14 -2.54 -1.37 -5.16
C ILE A 14 -2.83 -1.24 -3.68
N PHE A 15 -1.78 -1.20 -2.88
CA PHE A 15 -1.89 -1.00 -1.45
C PHE A 15 -0.86 0.01 -0.95
N ARG A 16 -1.19 0.69 0.14
CA ARG A 16 -0.31 1.61 0.86
C ARG A 16 -0.03 1.05 2.24
N VAL A 17 1.18 1.27 2.71
CA VAL A 17 1.60 0.96 4.08
C VAL A 17 2.03 2.29 4.69
N ASN A 18 1.48 2.62 5.85
CA ASN A 18 1.93 3.76 6.63
C ASN A 18 2.34 3.27 8.02
N GLU A 19 3.53 3.69 8.44
CA GLU A 19 4.05 3.51 9.78
C GLU A 19 3.88 4.81 10.56
N ASP A 20 3.19 4.75 11.69
CA ASP A 20 3.05 5.90 12.59
C ASP A 20 4.30 6.11 13.45
N LEU A 21 4.25 7.09 14.35
CA LEU A 21 5.38 7.41 15.22
C LEU A 21 5.64 6.36 16.30
N ASP A 22 4.61 5.58 16.65
CA ASP A 22 4.65 4.52 17.65
C ASP A 22 5.07 3.17 17.04
N GLY A 23 5.28 3.13 15.72
CA GLY A 23 5.65 1.94 14.96
C GLY A 23 4.46 1.07 14.56
N HIS A 24 3.22 1.56 14.71
CA HIS A 24 2.06 0.83 14.20
C HIS A 24 2.00 0.93 12.68
N LEU A 25 1.76 -0.22 12.05
CA LEU A 25 1.57 -0.34 10.62
C LEU A 25 0.09 -0.33 10.30
N THR A 26 -0.30 0.59 9.43
CA THR A 26 -1.63 0.62 8.80
C THR A 26 -1.48 0.28 7.33
N VAL A 27 -2.38 -0.57 6.83
CA VAL A 27 -2.41 -0.96 5.42
C VAL A 27 -3.74 -0.52 4.83
N GLY A 28 -3.69 0.17 3.69
CA GLY A 28 -4.88 0.51 2.92
C GLY A 28 -4.79 -0.06 1.51
N ILE A 29 -5.92 -0.51 0.94
CA ILE A 29 -6.01 -1.00 -0.43
C ILE A 29 -6.78 0.03 -1.26
N LEU A 30 -6.33 0.29 -2.48
CA LEU A 30 -7.08 1.11 -3.43
C LEU A 30 -8.15 0.24 -4.10
N LYS A 31 -9.42 0.53 -3.84
CA LYS A 31 -10.59 -0.15 -4.39
C LYS A 31 -11.59 0.89 -4.86
N ASP A 32 -12.08 0.76 -6.11
CA ASP A 32 -13.06 1.68 -6.68
C ASP A 32 -12.66 3.17 -6.51
N ALA A 33 -11.39 3.45 -6.83
CA ALA A 33 -10.73 4.76 -6.65
C ALA A 33 -10.62 5.26 -5.19
N THR A 34 -11.09 4.50 -4.20
CA THR A 34 -11.06 4.87 -2.78
C THR A 34 -10.05 4.03 -2.00
N TRP A 35 -9.37 4.65 -1.03
CA TRP A 35 -8.52 3.92 -0.09
C TRP A 35 -9.37 3.31 1.03
N VAL A 36 -9.32 1.99 1.16
CA VAL A 36 -10.04 1.24 2.20
C VAL A 36 -9.03 0.60 3.14
N ASP A 37 -9.21 0.78 4.45
CA ASP A 37 -8.34 0.17 5.45
C ASP A 37 -8.48 -1.36 5.42
N ALA A 38 -7.35 -2.03 5.26
CA ALA A 38 -7.27 -3.47 5.25
C ALA A 38 -6.78 -3.97 6.61
N ARG A 39 -7.41 -5.05 7.12
CA ARG A 39 -6.91 -5.72 8.32
C ARG A 39 -5.50 -6.24 8.04
N VAL A 40 -4.55 -5.87 8.90
CA VAL A 40 -3.13 -6.26 8.84
C VAL A 40 -2.94 -7.79 8.79
N GLY A 41 -3.91 -8.58 9.25
CA GLY A 41 -3.90 -10.05 9.15
C GLY A 41 -4.22 -10.62 7.76
N VAL A 42 -4.89 -9.87 6.87
CA VAL A 42 -5.16 -10.26 5.47
C VAL A 42 -4.05 -9.76 4.56
N ALA A 43 -3.51 -8.58 4.89
CA ALA A 43 -2.22 -8.12 4.39
C ALA A 43 -1.10 -8.82 5.16
N GLY A 44 -1.02 -10.15 5.05
CA GLY A 44 0.24 -10.84 5.33
C GLY A 44 1.27 -10.19 4.42
N LEU A 45 2.00 -9.20 4.94
CA LEU A 45 2.89 -8.32 4.19
C LEU A 45 4.17 -9.06 3.80
N ARG A 46 4.04 -10.32 3.37
CA ARG A 46 4.95 -10.93 2.43
C ARG A 46 4.73 -10.18 1.12
N VAL A 47 5.43 -9.05 1.00
CA VAL A 47 5.71 -8.42 -0.29
C VAL A 47 6.25 -9.54 -1.16
N ALA A 48 5.39 -10.11 -2.01
CA ALA A 48 5.83 -11.13 -2.95
C ALA A 48 6.99 -10.53 -3.76
N PRO A 49 7.99 -11.31 -4.21
CA PRO A 49 9.11 -10.78 -4.98
C PRO A 49 8.68 -9.95 -6.22
N THR A 50 7.48 -10.21 -6.73
CA THR A 50 6.84 -9.50 -7.86
C THR A 50 6.11 -8.20 -7.47
N THR A 51 6.03 -7.90 -6.17
CA THR A 51 5.42 -6.66 -5.67
C THR A 51 6.41 -5.52 -5.80
N VAL A 52 6.01 -4.48 -6.54
CA VAL A 52 6.86 -3.33 -6.81
C VAL A 52 6.40 -2.11 -6.02
N ARG A 53 7.36 -1.34 -5.50
CA ARG A 53 7.07 -0.03 -4.91
C ARG A 53 6.81 0.97 -6.03
N LEU A 54 5.72 1.71 -5.93
CA LEU A 54 5.39 2.77 -6.88
C LEU A 54 6.22 4.03 -6.59
N THR A 55 6.69 4.65 -7.67
CA THR A 55 7.32 5.97 -7.62
C THR A 55 6.28 7.07 -7.39
N ALA A 56 6.71 8.24 -6.92
CA ALA A 56 5.82 9.40 -6.74
C ALA A 56 5.03 9.74 -8.01
N LYS A 57 5.67 9.67 -9.19
CA LYS A 57 5.02 9.93 -10.49
C LYS A 57 3.92 8.91 -10.82
N GLN A 58 4.10 7.65 -10.43
CA GLN A 58 3.08 6.61 -10.64
C GLN A 58 1.91 6.78 -9.66
N ILE A 59 2.20 7.15 -8.40
CA ILE A 59 1.18 7.42 -7.38
C ILE A 59 0.27 8.58 -7.83
N LEU A 60 0.82 9.64 -8.42
CA LEU A 60 0.05 10.78 -8.94
C LEU A 60 -0.90 10.41 -10.09
N ARG A 61 -0.71 9.26 -10.74
CA ARG A 61 -1.57 8.76 -11.83
C ARG A 61 -2.66 7.80 -11.35
N LEU A 62 -2.69 7.48 -10.05
CA LEU A 62 -3.72 6.62 -9.51
C LEU A 62 -5.07 7.33 -9.52
N PRO A 63 -6.17 6.59 -9.73
CA PRO A 63 -7.51 7.16 -9.61
C PRO A 63 -7.73 7.67 -8.18
N ARG A 64 -8.42 8.81 -8.09
CA ARG A 64 -8.76 9.52 -6.85
C ARG A 64 -10.20 9.30 -6.45
#